data_AF-A0A672T6T6-F1
#
_entry.id   AF-A0A672T6T6-F1
#
_cell.length_a   1.000
_cell.length_b   1.000
_cell.length_c   1.000
_cell.angle_alpha   90.00
_cell.angle_beta   90.00
_cell.angle_gamma   90.00
#
_symmetry.space_group_name_H-M   'P 1'
#
loop_
_entity.id
_entity.type
_entity.pdbx_description
1 polymer ?
#
loop_
_entity_poly.entity_id
_entity_poly.type
_entity_poly.pdbx_seq_one_letter_code
_entity_poly.pdbx_strand_id
1 'polypeptide(L)'
;FYFIIIFLFFSYFVSGVCGKPELADNTVPVSDLSHNIGASIRIQCAKGYVRKAGTSSLIRCTQQQNHNASWHSELPLKCIRKSCLLQRYLTPGHGMSAPCFLP
;
A
#
# COMPACT_ATOMS: atom_id res chain seq x y z
N PHE A 1 -0.63 -42.49 -17.57
CA PHE A 1 -1.31 -41.42 -18.35
C PHE A 1 -2.20 -40.54 -17.48
N TYR A 2 -3.15 -41.08 -16.70
CA TYR A 2 -4.00 -40.29 -15.77
C TYR A 2 -3.22 -39.48 -14.72
N PHE A 3 -2.11 -40.02 -14.20
CA PHE A 3 -1.29 -39.35 -13.19
C PHE A 3 -0.65 -38.03 -13.69
N ILE A 4 -0.32 -37.96 -14.99
CA ILE A 4 0.22 -36.76 -15.63
C ILE A 4 -0.88 -35.69 -15.78
N ILE A 5 -2.10 -36.12 -16.10
CA ILE A 5 -3.25 -35.21 -16.21
C ILE A 5 -3.61 -34.62 -14.85
N ILE A 6 -3.57 -35.40 -13.76
CA ILE A 6 -3.78 -34.89 -12.39
C ILE A 6 -2.69 -33.87 -12.02
N PHE A 7 -1.42 -34.13 -12.32
CA PHE A 7 -0.32 -33.20 -12.07
C PHE A 7 -0.47 -31.87 -12.83
N LEU A 8 -0.90 -31.93 -14.10
CA LEU A 8 -1.17 -30.74 -14.92
C LEU A 8 -2.40 -29.97 -14.44
N PHE A 9 -3.45 -30.67 -13.97
CA PHE A 9 -4.66 -30.05 -13.43
C PHE A 9 -4.40 -29.36 -12.09
N PHE A 10 -3.59 -29.97 -11.22
CA PHE A 10 -3.21 -29.40 -9.92
C PHE A 10 -2.37 -28.12 -10.08
N SER A 11 -1.56 -28.05 -11.15
CA SER A 11 -0.73 -26.89 -11.47
C SER A 11 -1.53 -25.68 -11.99
N TYR A 12 -2.74 -25.91 -12.51
CA TYR A 12 -3.53 -24.86 -13.19
C TYR A 12 -4.42 -24.05 -12.25
N PHE A 13 -4.67 -24.54 -11.03
CA PHE A 13 -5.48 -23.83 -10.03
C PHE A 13 -4.63 -22.98 -9.09
N VAL A 14 -3.75 -22.16 -9.65
CA VAL A 14 -3.20 -21.02 -8.91
C VAL A 14 -4.30 -19.96 -8.84
N SER A 15 -5.17 -20.07 -7.84
CA SER A 15 -5.95 -18.91 -7.38
C SER A 15 -4.96 -17.91 -6.78
N GLY A 16 -4.35 -17.10 -7.64
CA GLY A 16 -3.52 -15.98 -7.23
C GLY A 16 -4.40 -14.92 -6.60
N VAL A 17 -4.73 -15.07 -5.32
CA VAL A 17 -5.40 -14.04 -4.54
C VAL A 17 -4.37 -13.37 -3.64
N CYS A 18 -4.37 -12.05 -3.59
CA CYS A 18 -3.52 -11.36 -2.63
C CYS A 18 -3.99 -11.65 -1.22
N GLY A 19 -3.06 -11.85 -0.29
CA GLY A 19 -3.37 -11.98 1.13
C GLY A 19 -3.79 -10.65 1.76
N LYS A 20 -3.68 -10.54 3.09
CA LYS A 20 -3.87 -9.26 3.78
C LYS A 20 -2.76 -8.28 3.34
N PRO A 21 -3.08 -7.02 2.98
CA PRO A 21 -2.08 -6.02 2.65
C PRO A 21 -1.26 -5.68 3.90
N GLU A 22 0.04 -5.55 3.69
CA GLU A 22 0.93 -4.96 4.67
C GLU A 22 0.62 -3.45 4.73
N LEU A 23 0.02 -3.03 5.83
CA LEU A 23 -0.31 -1.64 6.08
C LEU A 23 0.92 -1.00 6.73
N ALA A 24 1.44 0.06 6.10
CA ALA A 24 2.49 0.87 6.70
C ALA A 24 2.00 1.53 8.00
N ASP A 25 2.93 1.89 8.89
CA ASP A 25 2.59 2.54 10.15
C ASP A 25 1.73 3.80 9.96
N ASN A 26 0.77 3.99 10.86
CA ASN A 26 -0.20 5.09 10.82
C ASN A 26 -1.07 5.08 9.56
N THR A 27 -1.44 3.90 9.06
CA THR A 27 -2.39 3.76 7.95
C THR A 27 -3.60 2.89 8.29
N VAL A 28 -4.71 3.14 7.60
CA VAL A 28 -5.98 2.42 7.73
C VAL A 28 -6.55 2.11 6.32
N PRO A 29 -7.07 0.89 6.07
CA PRO A 29 -7.72 0.58 4.80
C PRO A 29 -9.09 1.29 4.73
N VAL A 30 -9.45 1.76 3.54
CA VAL A 30 -10.66 2.60 3.32
C VAL A 30 -11.82 1.82 2.73
N SER A 31 -11.52 0.71 2.07
CA SER A 31 -12.46 -0.01 1.20
C SER A 31 -12.43 -1.49 1.51
N ASP A 32 -13.55 -2.16 1.24
CA ASP A 32 -13.63 -3.62 1.30
C ASP A 32 -12.52 -4.22 0.45
N LEU A 33 -11.71 -5.07 1.08
CA LEU A 33 -10.53 -5.63 0.44
C LEU A 33 -10.97 -6.64 -0.63
N SER A 34 -10.86 -6.24 -1.89
CA SER A 34 -10.96 -7.18 -3.01
C SER A 34 -9.60 -7.86 -3.18
N HIS A 35 -9.55 -9.18 -3.07
CA HIS A 35 -8.30 -9.95 -3.03
C HIS A 35 -7.89 -10.50 -4.41
N ASN A 36 -8.63 -10.18 -5.47
CA ASN A 36 -8.33 -10.65 -6.83
C ASN A 36 -7.14 -9.91 -7.46
N ILE A 37 -6.39 -10.59 -8.31
CA ILE A 37 -5.36 -9.96 -9.14
C ILE A 37 -5.97 -8.81 -9.95
N GLY A 38 -5.30 -7.67 -9.94
CA GLY A 38 -5.76 -6.45 -10.58
C GLY A 38 -6.64 -5.57 -9.68
N ALA A 39 -7.10 -6.06 -8.52
CA ALA A 39 -7.78 -5.20 -7.54
C ALA A 39 -6.89 -4.05 -7.13
N SER A 40 -7.52 -2.92 -6.88
CA SER A 40 -6.87 -1.77 -6.28
C SER A 40 -7.66 -1.34 -5.05
N ILE A 41 -6.96 -1.08 -3.96
CA ILE A 41 -7.55 -0.59 -2.72
C ILE A 41 -6.86 0.70 -2.31
N ARG A 42 -7.62 1.55 -1.62
CA ARG A 42 -7.12 2.83 -1.11
C ARG A 42 -6.81 2.70 0.38
N ILE A 43 -5.61 3.15 0.73
CA ILE A 43 -5.13 3.25 2.11
C ILE A 43 -5.17 4.71 2.53
N GLN A 44 -5.78 5.00 3.67
CA GLN A 44 -5.75 6.33 4.30
C GLN A 44 -4.73 6.38 5.42
N CYS A 45 -4.28 7.58 5.75
CA CYS A 45 -3.50 7.79 6.95
C CYS A 45 -4.42 7.81 8.18
N ALA A 46 -3.90 7.31 9.30
CA ALA A 46 -4.58 7.34 10.60
C ALA A 46 -4.90 8.78 11.05
N LYS A 47 -5.82 8.90 12.01
CA LYS A 47 -6.24 10.21 12.55
C LYS A 47 -5.03 11.00 13.05
N GLY A 48 -4.90 12.24 12.60
CA GLY A 48 -3.76 13.12 12.92
C GLY A 48 -2.61 13.09 11.91
N TYR A 49 -2.66 12.16 10.95
CA TYR A 49 -1.72 12.06 9.84
C TYR A 49 -2.38 12.41 8.51
N VAL A 50 -1.57 12.79 7.55
CA VAL A 50 -1.95 13.21 6.20
C VAL A 50 -0.93 12.67 5.21
N ARG A 51 -1.41 12.33 4.01
CA ARG A 51 -0.56 11.84 2.93
C ARG A 51 0.44 12.93 2.51
N LYS A 52 1.72 12.58 2.45
CA LYS A 52 2.76 13.45 1.89
C LYS A 52 2.52 13.66 0.39
N ALA A 53 2.59 14.90 -0.07
CA ALA A 53 2.53 15.21 -1.50
C ALA A 53 3.59 14.41 -2.28
N GLY A 54 3.23 13.93 -3.48
CA GLY A 54 4.10 13.06 -4.30
C GLY A 54 4.08 11.57 -3.91
N THR A 55 3.22 11.14 -2.99
CA THR A 55 3.01 9.71 -2.68
C THR A 55 1.60 9.23 -3.06
N SER A 56 1.38 7.93 -3.26
CA SER A 56 0.06 7.38 -3.58
C SER A 56 -0.54 6.65 -2.37
N SER A 57 -1.86 6.71 -2.24
CA SER A 57 -2.64 5.89 -1.31
C SER A 57 -3.16 4.61 -1.97
N LEU A 58 -2.90 4.44 -3.26
CA LEU A 58 -3.41 3.34 -4.06
C LEU A 58 -2.39 2.20 -4.07
N ILE A 59 -2.83 1.02 -3.63
CA ILE A 59 -2.09 -0.22 -3.78
C ILE A 59 -2.88 -1.16 -4.68
N ARG A 60 -2.17 -1.98 -5.45
CA ARG A 60 -2.73 -2.89 -6.44
C ARG A 60 -2.26 -4.31 -6.16
N CYS A 61 -3.18 -5.26 -6.22
CA CYS A 61 -2.86 -6.67 -6.17
C CYS A 61 -2.25 -7.09 -7.50
N THR A 62 -0.97 -7.48 -7.48
CA THR A 62 -0.24 -7.92 -8.67
C THR A 62 0.30 -9.32 -8.46
N GLN A 63 0.17 -10.16 -9.48
CA GLN A 63 0.82 -11.46 -9.50
C GLN A 63 2.31 -11.28 -9.77
N GLN A 64 3.16 -11.74 -8.85
CA GLN A 64 4.59 -11.84 -9.06
C GLN A 64 4.92 -13.01 -10.01
N GLN A 65 6.13 -12.95 -10.56
CA GLN A 65 6.69 -13.97 -11.45
C GLN A 65 6.70 -15.38 -10.82
N ASN A 66 6.77 -15.46 -9.47
CA ASN A 66 6.73 -16.72 -8.71
C ASN A 66 5.32 -17.26 -8.47
N HIS A 67 4.31 -16.86 -9.26
CA HIS A 67 2.90 -17.22 -9.07
C HIS A 67 2.27 -16.74 -7.74
N ASN A 68 3.00 -15.97 -6.93
CA ASN A 68 2.49 -15.40 -5.68
C ASN A 68 1.80 -14.05 -5.95
N ALA A 69 0.62 -13.84 -5.41
CA ALA A 69 -0.07 -12.56 -5.52
C ALA A 69 0.27 -11.69 -4.30
N SER A 70 0.85 -10.52 -4.55
CA SER A 70 1.25 -9.58 -3.50
C SER A 70 0.71 -8.19 -3.78
N TRP A 71 0.42 -7.46 -2.70
CA TRP A 71 0.06 -6.04 -2.79
C TRP A 71 1.29 -5.21 -3.15
N HIS A 72 1.17 -4.43 -4.22
CA HIS A 72 2.23 -3.57 -4.72
C HIS A 72 1.73 -2.13 -4.86
N SER A 73 2.59 -1.15 -4.58
CA SER A 73 2.27 0.27 -4.74
C SER A 73 3.30 0.92 -5.66
N GLU A 74 2.85 1.59 -6.72
CA GLU A 74 3.75 2.33 -7.62
C GLU A 74 4.44 3.50 -6.92
N LEU A 75 3.75 4.13 -5.95
CA LEU A 75 4.33 5.15 -5.09
C LEU A 75 4.11 4.78 -3.63
N PRO A 76 5.17 4.61 -2.82
CA PRO A 76 5.04 4.24 -1.43
C PRO A 76 4.32 5.35 -0.65
N LEU A 77 3.22 4.99 -0.01
CA LEU A 77 2.46 5.90 0.84
C LEU A 77 3.35 6.37 2.00
N LYS A 78 3.49 7.69 2.18
CA LYS A 78 4.09 8.26 3.39
C LYS A 78 3.08 9.13 4.12
N CYS A 79 2.78 8.75 5.35
CA CYS A 79 1.91 9.51 6.24
C CYS A 79 2.77 10.42 7.13
N ILE A 80 2.50 11.73 7.08
CA ILE A 80 3.15 12.74 7.90
C ILE A 80 2.13 13.37 8.84
N ARG A 81 2.56 13.79 10.04
CA ARG A 81 1.66 14.42 11.00
C ARG A 81 1.14 15.76 10.43
N LYS A 82 -0.15 16.05 10.64
CA LYS A 82 -0.79 17.32 10.20
C LYS A 82 -0.05 18.57 10.67
N SER A 83 0.56 18.53 11.86
CA SER A 83 1.38 19.61 12.39
C SER A 83 2.57 19.96 11.48
N CYS A 84 3.18 18.98 10.80
CA CYS A 84 4.28 19.20 9.86
C CYS A 84 3.80 19.84 8.53
N LEU A 85 2.49 19.80 8.20
CA LEU A 85 1.93 20.53 7.06
C LEU A 85 1.64 22.00 7.39
N LEU A 86 1.07 22.27 8.56
CA LEU A 86 0.78 23.65 9.00
C LEU A 86 2.07 24.49 9.06
N GLN A 87 3.19 23.87 9.44
CA GLN A 87 4.52 24.49 9.39
C GLN A 87 4.89 25.01 7.99
N ARG A 88 4.50 24.31 6.90
CA ARG A 88 4.79 24.71 5.51
C ARG A 88 3.92 25.87 5.02
N TYR A 89 2.68 25.96 5.50
CA TYR A 89 1.81 27.09 5.16
C TYR A 89 2.21 28.37 5.89
N LEU A 90 2.82 28.25 7.08
CA LEU A 90 3.19 29.38 7.92
C LEU A 90 4.59 29.94 7.66
N THR A 91 5.41 29.31 6.80
CA THR A 91 6.77 29.81 6.50
C THR A 91 7.05 29.96 5.00
N PRO A 92 6.59 31.07 4.37
CA PRO A 92 7.22 31.55 3.15
C PRO A 92 8.54 32.23 3.54
N GLY A 93 9.63 31.46 3.60
CA GLY A 93 10.97 32.03 3.35
C GLY A 93 11.95 32.23 4.50
N HIS A 94 11.80 31.68 5.70
CA HIS A 94 12.88 31.73 6.70
C HIS A 94 13.20 30.34 7.28
N GLY A 95 14.43 29.89 7.03
CA GLY A 95 14.96 28.64 7.50
C GLY A 95 15.11 28.63 9.02
N MET A 96 14.40 27.72 9.67
CA MET A 96 14.86 26.91 10.81
C MET A 96 13.93 25.70 10.88
N SER A 97 14.31 24.64 10.20
CA SER A 97 13.64 23.34 10.29
C SER A 97 13.90 22.74 11.67
N ALA A 98 13.02 22.98 12.62
CA ALA A 98 12.89 22.07 13.75
C ALA A 98 12.47 20.71 13.18
N PRO A 99 13.23 19.63 13.39
CA PRO A 99 12.87 18.32 12.90
C PRO A 99 11.55 17.91 13.56
N CYS A 100 10.63 17.33 12.78
CA CYS A 100 9.50 16.62 13.35
C CYS A 100 10.10 15.50 14.21
N PHE A 101 10.27 15.73 15.52
CA PHE A 101 10.64 14.72 16.50
C PHE A 101 9.53 13.65 16.46
N LEU A 102 9.81 12.59 15.72
CA LEU A 102 9.18 11.29 15.94
C LEU A 102 9.73 10.78 17.28
N PRO A 103 8.87 10.29 18.20
CA PRO A 103 9.36 9.45 19.28
C PRO A 103 10.02 8.18 18.73
#